data_AF-A0A517TGG9-F1
#
_entry.id   AF-A0A517TGG9-F1
#
_cell.length_a   1.000
_cell.length_b   1.000
_cell.length_c   1.000
_cell.angle_alpha   90.00
_cell.angle_beta   90.00
_cell.angle_gamma   90.00
#
_symmetry.space_group_name_H-M   'P 1'
#
loop_
_entity.id
_entity.type
_entity.pdbx_description
1 polymer ?
#
loop_
_entity_poly.entity_id
_entity_poly.type
_entity_poly.pdbx_seq_one_letter_code
_entity_poly.pdbx_strand_id
1 'polypeptide(L)'
;MSLNDADPNQGDPEILQAEWARDQVLQLFADLAAGAKVRHVQLKNAHDDRQVALGDAEVAFANGQAEAIQVRYDFEGELWCDTIMPGDPTTKIIRSRLPEHA
;
A
#
# COMPACT_ATOMS: atom_id res chain seq x y z
N MET A 1 41.79 19.28 -3.39
CA MET A 1 41.47 18.62 -2.10
C MET A 1 40.00 18.27 -2.11
N SER A 2 39.69 17.12 -1.56
CA SER A 2 38.59 16.23 -1.93
C SER A 2 37.18 16.73 -1.63
N LEU A 3 36.27 16.15 -2.42
CA LEU A 3 34.81 16.18 -2.34
C LEU A 3 34.28 16.04 -0.91
N ASN A 4 33.31 16.89 -0.57
CA ASN A 4 32.37 16.61 0.51
C ASN A 4 30.99 17.20 0.17
N ASP A 5 30.52 16.93 -1.06
CA ASP A 5 29.09 16.96 -1.39
C ASP A 5 28.45 15.70 -0.79
N ALA A 6 28.17 15.77 0.51
CA ALA A 6 27.21 14.86 1.11
C ALA A 6 25.83 15.44 0.79
N ASP A 7 25.24 15.04 -0.34
CA ASP A 7 23.82 15.22 -0.59
C ASP A 7 23.03 14.45 0.49
N PRO A 8 22.36 15.11 1.46
CA PRO A 8 21.66 14.41 2.53
C PRO A 8 20.28 13.92 2.09
N ASN A 9 20.07 13.67 0.79
CA ASN A 9 18.76 13.30 0.24
C ASN A 9 18.83 12.05 -0.64
N GLN A 10 19.71 11.11 -0.29
CA GLN A 10 19.69 9.77 -0.86
C GLN A 10 18.69 8.88 -0.10
N GLY A 11 17.43 8.96 -0.50
CA GLY A 11 16.54 7.79 -0.48
C GLY A 11 15.87 7.43 0.85
N ASP A 12 15.50 8.40 1.69
CA ASP A 12 14.58 8.10 2.78
C ASP A 12 13.24 7.58 2.19
N PRO A 13 12.71 6.45 2.68
CA PRO A 13 11.43 5.95 2.20
C PRO A 13 10.37 7.03 2.45
N GLU A 14 9.73 7.48 1.38
CA GLU A 14 8.62 8.41 1.52
C GLU A 14 7.44 7.65 2.10
N ILE A 15 7.08 7.96 3.35
CA ILE A 15 5.95 7.36 4.06
C ILE A 15 4.85 8.43 4.18
N LEU A 16 3.77 8.22 3.44
CA LEU A 16 2.55 9.02 3.52
C LEU A 16 1.55 8.27 4.40
N GLN A 17 0.97 8.95 5.40
CA GLN A 17 -0.08 8.40 6.25
C GLN A 17 -1.33 9.24 6.14
N ALA A 18 -2.48 8.58 5.94
CA ALA A 18 -3.77 9.24 5.84
C ALA A 18 -4.89 8.39 6.46
N GLU A 19 -5.98 9.04 6.83
CA GLU A 19 -7.22 8.40 7.28
C GLU A 19 -8.29 8.61 6.22
N TRP A 20 -8.76 7.51 5.63
CA TRP A 20 -9.68 7.53 4.52
C TRP A 20 -11.04 6.95 4.92
N ALA A 21 -12.08 7.50 4.30
CA ALA A 21 -13.40 6.91 4.35
C ALA A 21 -13.42 5.60 3.57
N ARG A 22 -14.34 4.69 3.91
CA ARG A 22 -14.44 3.37 3.29
C ARG A 22 -14.60 3.46 1.76
N ASP A 23 -15.41 4.38 1.28
CA ASP A 23 -15.63 4.63 -0.15
C ASP A 23 -14.33 5.03 -0.89
N GLN A 24 -13.48 5.86 -0.28
CA GLN A 24 -12.18 6.22 -0.84
C GLN A 24 -11.24 5.02 -0.96
N VAL A 25 -11.27 4.10 0.01
CA VAL A 25 -10.47 2.86 -0.06
C VAL A 25 -10.99 1.92 -1.14
N LEU A 26 -12.30 1.81 -1.31
CA LEU A 26 -12.87 1.04 -2.44
C LEU A 26 -12.49 1.66 -3.78
N GLN A 27 -12.46 2.99 -3.88
CA GLN A 27 -12.00 3.69 -5.07
C GLN A 27 -10.51 3.44 -5.35
N LEU A 28 -9.68 3.30 -4.30
CA LEU A 28 -8.26 2.92 -4.44
C LEU A 28 -8.11 1.53 -5.05
N PHE A 29 -8.88 0.53 -4.62
CA PHE A 29 -8.84 -0.79 -5.23
C PHE A 29 -9.18 -0.74 -6.72
N ALA A 30 -10.19 0.05 -7.10
CA ALA A 30 -10.54 0.26 -8.50
C ALA A 30 -9.42 0.96 -9.30
N ASP A 31 -8.78 1.98 -8.73
CA ASP A 31 -7.64 2.67 -9.35
C ASP A 31 -6.44 1.75 -9.55
N LEU A 32 -6.09 0.96 -8.52
CA LEU A 32 -5.01 -0.02 -8.59
C LEU A 32 -5.30 -1.11 -9.64
N ALA A 33 -6.56 -1.54 -9.78
CA ALA A 33 -6.95 -2.51 -10.80
C ALA A 33 -6.88 -1.94 -12.23
N ALA A 34 -7.13 -0.64 -12.40
CA ALA A 34 -7.20 0.01 -13.70
C ALA A 34 -5.87 0.60 -14.19
N GLY A 35 -5.04 1.10 -13.27
CA GLY A 35 -3.88 1.93 -13.58
C GLY A 35 -2.54 1.44 -13.05
N ALA A 36 -2.52 0.49 -12.10
CA ALA A 36 -1.29 0.01 -11.48
C ALA A 36 -0.97 -1.44 -11.85
N LYS A 37 0.33 -1.75 -11.89
CA LYS A 37 0.77 -3.15 -12.03
C LYS A 37 0.93 -3.75 -10.63
N VAL A 38 -0.12 -4.39 -10.13
CA VAL A 38 -0.08 -5.07 -8.83
C VAL A 38 0.87 -6.27 -8.88
N ARG A 39 1.86 -6.28 -8.00
CA ARG A 39 2.87 -7.34 -7.88
C ARG A 39 2.56 -8.33 -6.77
N HIS A 40 2.09 -7.83 -5.63
CA HIS A 40 1.83 -8.65 -4.45
C HIS A 40 0.68 -8.07 -3.64
N VAL A 41 -0.22 -8.91 -3.16
CA VAL A 41 -1.25 -8.52 -2.20
C VAL A 41 -1.22 -9.51 -1.04
N GLN A 42 -0.94 -9.02 0.15
CA GLN A 42 -1.05 -9.77 1.40
C GLN A 42 -2.32 -9.35 2.11
N LEU A 43 -3.17 -10.31 2.47
CA LEU A 43 -4.35 -10.10 3.30
C LEU A 43 -4.11 -10.76 4.65
N LYS A 44 -4.27 -9.96 5.71
CA LYS A 44 -4.34 -10.42 7.08
C LYS A 44 -5.77 -10.32 7.59
N ASN A 45 -6.24 -11.40 8.18
CA ASN A 45 -7.49 -11.47 8.93
C ASN A 45 -7.26 -12.19 10.26
N ALA A 46 -8.32 -12.31 11.06
CA ALA A 46 -8.25 -12.89 12.41
C ALA A 46 -7.72 -14.34 12.46
N HIS A 47 -7.75 -15.07 11.35
CA HIS A 47 -7.40 -16.48 11.28
C HIS A 47 -6.11 -16.75 10.51
N ASP A 48 -5.74 -15.89 9.57
CA ASP A 48 -4.71 -16.17 8.59
C ASP A 48 -4.04 -14.92 8.02
N ASP A 49 -2.80 -15.09 7.56
CA ASP A 49 -2.01 -14.10 6.84
C ASP A 49 -1.53 -14.77 5.54
N ARG A 50 -2.09 -14.35 4.40
CA ARG A 50 -1.81 -15.00 3.11
C ARG A 50 -1.77 -14.04 1.93
N GLN A 51 -1.07 -14.47 0.90
CA GLN A 51 -1.10 -13.83 -0.40
C GLN A 51 -2.44 -14.13 -1.09
N VAL A 52 -3.08 -13.09 -1.64
CA VAL A 52 -4.36 -13.18 -2.36
C VAL A 52 -4.31 -12.35 -3.66
N ALA A 53 -5.36 -12.41 -4.48
CA ALA A 53 -5.54 -11.47 -5.58
C ALA A 53 -6.11 -10.14 -5.07
N LEU A 54 -5.92 -9.04 -5.82
CA LEU A 54 -6.42 -7.72 -5.45
C LEU A 54 -7.95 -7.72 -5.22
N GLY A 55 -8.71 -8.38 -6.10
CA GLY A 55 -10.16 -8.47 -5.97
C GLY A 55 -10.63 -9.23 -4.72
N ASP A 56 -9.90 -10.29 -4.30
CA ASP A 56 -10.21 -11.01 -3.07
C ASP A 56 -9.95 -10.12 -1.83
N ALA A 57 -8.89 -9.30 -1.87
CA ALA A 57 -8.60 -8.34 -0.81
C ALA A 57 -9.66 -7.23 -0.73
N GLU A 58 -10.13 -6.72 -1.87
CA GLU A 58 -11.24 -5.76 -1.94
C GLU A 58 -12.53 -6.34 -1.33
N VAL A 59 -12.89 -7.58 -1.69
CA VAL A 59 -14.05 -8.27 -1.12
C VAL A 59 -13.91 -8.46 0.39
N ALA A 60 -12.73 -8.87 0.88
CA ALA A 60 -12.48 -9.01 2.31
C ALA A 60 -12.58 -7.67 3.05
N PHE A 61 -12.07 -6.59 2.47
CA PHE A 61 -12.23 -5.24 3.00
C PHE A 61 -13.70 -4.81 3.05
N ALA A 62 -14.43 -5.00 1.96
CA ALA A 62 -15.85 -4.65 1.87
C ALA A 62 -16.72 -5.44 2.86
N ASN A 63 -16.35 -6.69 3.16
CA ASN A 63 -17.08 -7.51 4.13
C ASN A 63 -16.63 -7.31 5.58
N GLY A 64 -15.67 -6.41 5.84
CA GLY A 64 -15.13 -6.18 7.20
C GLY A 64 -14.34 -7.37 7.75
N GLN A 65 -13.81 -8.22 6.86
CA GLN A 65 -13.05 -9.41 7.22
C GLN A 65 -11.53 -9.17 7.22
N ALA A 66 -11.08 -8.03 6.70
CA ALA A 66 -9.67 -7.66 6.66
C ALA A 66 -9.27 -6.92 7.94
N GLU A 67 -8.19 -7.36 8.60
CA GLU A 67 -7.52 -6.62 9.68
C GLU A 67 -6.39 -5.74 9.13
N ALA A 68 -5.71 -6.21 8.08
CA ALA A 68 -4.77 -5.43 7.30
C ALA A 68 -4.64 -5.97 5.89
N ILE A 69 -4.36 -5.10 4.93
CA ILE A 69 -4.07 -5.45 3.55
C ILE A 69 -2.79 -4.72 3.15
N GLN A 70 -1.82 -5.45 2.62
CA GLN A 70 -0.61 -4.86 2.04
C GLN A 70 -0.64 -5.07 0.53
N VAL A 71 -0.56 -3.98 -0.24
CA VAL A 71 -0.54 -4.01 -1.70
C VAL A 71 0.78 -3.45 -2.20
N ARG A 72 1.55 -4.25 -2.94
CA ARG A 72 2.76 -3.80 -3.64
C ARG A 72 2.49 -3.71 -5.13
N TYR A 73 2.83 -2.59 -5.74
CA TYR A 73 2.51 -2.32 -7.14
C TYR A 73 3.52 -1.37 -7.78
N ASP A 74 3.67 -1.44 -9.10
CA ASP A 74 4.32 -0.38 -9.86
C ASP A 74 3.29 0.64 -10.32
N PHE A 75 3.63 1.91 -10.17
CA PHE A 75 2.88 3.04 -10.72
C PHE A 75 3.87 4.08 -11.24
N GLU A 76 3.71 4.48 -12.51
CA GLU A 76 4.59 5.45 -13.19
C GLU A 76 6.10 5.14 -13.14
N GLY A 77 6.46 3.85 -13.03
CA GLY A 77 7.85 3.39 -12.95
C GLY A 77 8.39 3.31 -11.52
N GLU A 78 7.65 3.78 -10.52
CA GLU A 78 8.01 3.69 -9.11
C GLU A 78 7.35 2.48 -8.43
N LEU A 79 8.08 1.85 -7.50
CA LEU A 79 7.56 0.76 -6.70
C LEU A 79 6.93 1.31 -5.41
N TRP A 80 5.65 1.00 -5.21
CA TRP A 80 4.89 1.44 -4.06
C TRP A 80 4.43 0.26 -3.21
N CYS A 81 4.23 0.54 -1.93
CA CYS A 81 3.65 -0.39 -0.97
C CYS A 81 2.61 0.34 -0.11
N ASP A 82 1.33 0.02 -0.31
CA ASP A 82 0.23 0.53 0.49
C ASP A 82 -0.11 -0.49 1.58
N THR A 83 -0.20 -0.03 2.83
CA THR A 83 -0.74 -0.80 3.97
C THR A 83 -2.06 -0.18 4.39
N ILE A 84 -3.13 -0.94 4.24
CA ILE A 84 -4.51 -0.58 4.52
C ILE A 84 -4.88 -1.27 5.83
N MET A 85 -5.19 -0.49 6.87
CA MET A 85 -5.61 -0.98 8.18
C MET A 85 -7.04 -0.50 8.44
N PRO A 86 -8.05 -1.36 8.19
CA PRO A 86 -9.44 -1.02 8.44
C PRO A 86 -9.67 -0.73 9.92
N GLY A 87 -10.44 0.32 10.20
CA GLY A 87 -10.86 0.70 11.54
C GLY A 87 -12.32 1.17 11.51
N ASP A 88 -12.85 1.47 12.70
CA ASP A 88 -14.17 2.08 12.87
C ASP A 88 -13.98 3.47 13.49
N PRO A 89 -14.33 4.58 12.80
CA PRO A 89 -15.06 4.67 11.52
C PRO A 89 -14.18 4.83 10.27
N THR A 90 -12.87 5.06 10.42
CA THR A 90 -11.94 5.37 9.31
C THR A 90 -10.94 4.25 9.07
N THR A 91 -10.44 4.16 7.83
CA THR A 91 -9.35 3.25 7.47
C THR A 91 -8.04 4.02 7.43
N LYS A 92 -7.03 3.53 8.15
CA LYS A 92 -5.68 4.09 8.08
C LYS A 92 -4.95 3.52 6.86
N ILE A 93 -4.41 4.41 6.04
CA ILE A 93 -3.57 4.07 4.89
C ILE A 93 -2.15 4.54 5.17
N ILE A 94 -1.18 3.64 5.01
CA ILE A 94 0.25 3.95 5.02
C ILE A 94 0.80 3.60 3.64
N ARG A 95 1.12 4.62 2.85
CA ARG A 95 1.75 4.46 1.54
C ARG A 95 3.24 4.69 1.67
N SER A 96 4.03 3.71 1.25
CA SER A 96 5.48 3.79 1.27
C SER A 96 6.03 3.63 -0.13
N ARG A 97 6.82 4.60 -0.60
CA ARG A 97 7.64 4.41 -1.80
C ARG A 97 8.81 3.50 -1.44
N LEU A 98 8.96 2.38 -2.15
CA LEU A 98 10.05 1.44 -1.95
C LEU A 98 11.25 1.86 -2.79
N PRO A 99 12.49 1.76 -2.27
CA PRO A 99 13.67 2.01 -3.07
C PRO A 99 13.75 0.99 -4.22
N GLU A 100 14.16 1.46 -5.40
CA GLU A 100 14.26 0.64 -6.62
C GLU A 100 15.34 -0.45 -6.54
N HIS A 101 16.13 -0.47 -5.47
CA HIS A 101 17.19 -1.45 -5.22
C HIS A 101 17.23 -1.87 -3.74
N ALA A 102 17.02 -3.16 -3.48
CA ALA A 102 17.54 -3.88 -2.33
C ALA A 102 18.34 -5.09 -2.84
#